data_AF-A0AAN7E3D0-F1
#
_entry.id   AF-A0AAN7E3D0-F1
#
_cell.length_a   1.000
_cell.length_b   1.000
_cell.length_c   1.000
_cell.angle_alpha   90.00
_cell.angle_beta   90.00
_cell.angle_gamma   90.00
#
_symmetry.space_group_name_H-M   'P 1'
#
loop_
_entity.id
_entity.type
_entity.pdbx_description
1 polymer ?
#
loop_
_entity_poly.entity_id
_entity_poly.type
_entity_poly.pdbx_seq_one_letter_code
_entity_poly.pdbx_strand_id
1 'polypeptide(L)'
;MRNSARDTLWLCLDNGLRLLHPFMPYVTEELWQRLPSSRDQTAIESIMMCKYPSIVEGWRNKRVEYDMDLVDSTVKPLRSLANERCERQAAFVLCRDSEFAEIIKSHELEIITLANLSSLRVISENDVTTAGCAVSVVNENLSVYLELQGSLRSNVSSSSLFLSMSLSKSSKCPRSILSSYSSLLIKSLPLMAVSST
;
A
#
# COMPACT_ATOMS: atom_id res chain seq x y z
N MET A 1 -14.22 16.04 -14.22
CA MET A 1 -13.12 15.20 -13.69
C MET A 1 -11.85 15.27 -14.53
N ARG A 2 -11.84 14.88 -15.83
CA ARG A 2 -10.60 14.84 -16.63
C ARG A 2 -9.82 16.17 -16.71
N ASN A 3 -10.52 17.32 -16.78
CA ASN A 3 -9.85 18.61 -16.83
C ASN A 3 -9.24 18.98 -15.47
N SER A 4 -9.99 18.85 -14.38
CA SER A 4 -9.49 19.05 -13.02
C SER A 4 -8.26 18.19 -12.69
N ALA A 5 -8.23 16.93 -13.15
CA ALA A 5 -7.08 16.05 -12.99
C ALA A 5 -5.87 16.53 -13.81
N ARG A 6 -6.08 17.03 -15.03
CA ARG A 6 -5.02 17.62 -15.87
C ARG A 6 -4.46 18.90 -15.24
N ASP A 7 -5.32 19.75 -14.72
CA ASP A 7 -4.91 21.01 -14.07
C ASP A 7 -4.09 20.73 -12.81
N THR A 8 -4.51 19.75 -12.00
CA THR A 8 -3.77 19.31 -10.81
C THR A 8 -2.41 18.72 -11.20
N LEU A 9 -2.37 17.85 -12.22
CA LEU A 9 -1.12 17.25 -12.70
C LEU A 9 -0.16 18.31 -13.26
N TRP A 10 -0.68 19.26 -14.03
CA TRP A 10 0.10 20.36 -14.58
C TRP A 10 0.72 21.19 -13.46
N LEU A 11 -0.06 21.55 -12.44
CA LEU A 11 0.41 22.32 -11.29
C LEU A 11 1.48 21.58 -10.48
N CYS A 12 1.27 20.28 -10.22
CA CYS A 12 2.24 19.45 -9.51
C CYS A 12 3.54 19.30 -10.32
N LEU A 13 3.45 19.15 -11.65
CA LEU A 13 4.61 18.98 -12.51
C LEU A 13 5.39 20.30 -12.66
N ASP A 14 4.73 21.44 -12.84
CA ASP A 14 5.39 22.77 -12.88
C ASP A 14 6.14 23.04 -11.57
N ASN A 15 5.47 22.87 -10.42
CA ASN A 15 6.11 23.06 -9.12
C ASN A 15 7.24 22.05 -8.87
N GLY A 16 7.03 20.78 -9.21
CA GLY A 16 8.03 19.73 -9.06
C GLY A 16 9.29 19.99 -9.90
N LEU A 17 9.15 20.47 -11.12
CA LEU A 17 10.29 20.81 -11.98
C LEU A 17 11.07 22.01 -11.44
N ARG A 18 10.39 23.03 -10.92
CA ARG A 18 11.05 24.18 -10.28
C ARG A 18 11.83 23.77 -9.03
N LEU A 19 11.30 22.85 -8.23
CA LEU A 19 11.99 22.29 -7.07
C LEU A 19 13.22 21.46 -7.47
N LEU A 20 13.14 20.72 -8.58
CA LEU A 20 14.20 19.84 -9.06
C LEU A 20 15.29 20.59 -9.86
N HIS A 21 14.98 21.77 -10.40
CA HIS A 21 15.86 22.52 -11.30
C HIS A 21 17.29 22.77 -10.76
N PRO A 22 17.51 23.10 -9.48
CA PRO A 22 18.87 23.27 -8.94
C PRO A 22 19.75 22.01 -9.02
N PHE A 23 19.15 20.83 -9.14
CA PHE A 23 19.88 19.57 -9.25
C PHE A 23 20.09 19.13 -10.71
N MET A 24 19.10 19.38 -11.59
CA MET A 24 19.10 18.90 -12.97
C MET A 24 18.64 20.00 -13.95
N PRO A 25 19.45 21.03 -14.21
CA PRO A 25 18.98 22.23 -14.91
C PRO A 25 18.58 21.96 -16.36
N TYR A 26 19.35 21.18 -17.11
CA TYR A 26 19.08 20.93 -18.53
C TYR A 26 17.85 20.06 -18.76
N VAL A 27 17.67 18.99 -17.97
CA VAL A 27 16.53 18.07 -18.13
C VAL A 27 15.23 18.74 -17.69
N THR A 28 15.28 19.51 -16.61
CA THR A 28 14.09 20.21 -16.11
C THR A 28 13.67 21.36 -17.03
N GLU A 29 14.62 22.10 -17.63
CA GLU A 29 14.34 23.13 -18.63
C GLU A 29 13.66 22.52 -19.88
N GLU A 30 14.23 21.43 -20.42
CA GLU A 30 13.70 20.75 -21.60
C GLU A 30 12.29 20.21 -21.37
N LEU A 31 12.05 19.57 -20.21
CA LEU A 31 10.73 19.05 -19.87
C LEU A 31 9.73 20.19 -19.60
N TRP A 32 10.17 21.28 -18.97
CA TRP A 32 9.34 22.44 -18.66
C TRP A 32 8.87 23.16 -19.93
N GLN A 33 9.73 23.30 -20.94
CA GLN A 33 9.35 23.87 -22.24
C GLN A 33 8.35 23.01 -23.03
N ARG A 34 8.30 21.69 -22.78
CA ARG A 34 7.32 20.78 -23.39
C ARG A 34 5.95 20.82 -22.72
N LEU A 35 5.84 21.38 -21.51
CA LEU A 35 4.54 21.54 -20.87
C LEU A 35 3.69 22.55 -21.66
N PRO A 36 2.37 22.35 -21.74
CA PRO A 36 1.49 23.36 -22.33
C PRO A 36 1.60 24.65 -21.50
N SER A 37 1.99 25.75 -22.14
CA SER A 37 2.10 27.05 -21.48
C SER A 37 0.75 27.42 -20.86
N SER A 38 0.77 27.79 -19.58
CA SER A 38 -0.41 28.37 -18.96
C SER A 38 -0.80 29.63 -19.72
N ARG A 39 -2.10 29.83 -19.93
CA ARG A 39 -2.64 30.98 -20.69
C ARG A 39 -2.18 32.34 -20.15
N ASP A 40 -1.76 32.37 -18.87
CA ASP A 40 -1.28 33.57 -18.18
C ASP A 40 0.25 33.75 -18.23
N GLN A 41 1.02 32.76 -18.70
CA GLN A 41 2.49 32.79 -18.75
C GLN A 41 2.98 33.20 -20.15
N THR A 42 2.53 34.34 -20.66
CA THR A 42 2.93 34.84 -21.98
C THR A 42 4.38 35.36 -22.05
N ALA A 43 5.22 35.20 -21.01
CA ALA A 43 6.50 35.93 -20.96
C ALA A 43 7.62 35.32 -20.10
N ILE A 44 7.69 34.00 -19.91
CA ILE A 44 8.87 33.39 -19.24
C ILE A 44 9.49 32.35 -20.16
N GLU A 45 10.68 32.68 -20.68
CA GLU A 45 11.40 31.87 -21.66
C GLU A 45 12.20 30.72 -21.03
N SER A 46 12.47 30.77 -19.72
CA SER A 46 13.24 29.75 -19.02
C SER A 46 12.78 29.56 -17.58
N ILE A 47 12.82 28.30 -17.11
CA ILE A 47 12.48 27.94 -15.73
C ILE A 47 13.41 28.61 -14.70
N MET A 48 14.62 29.03 -15.11
CA MET A 48 15.56 29.77 -14.25
C MET A 48 15.01 31.12 -13.79
N MET A 49 14.16 31.75 -14.61
CA MET A 49 13.56 33.06 -14.36
C MET A 49 12.25 32.95 -13.58
N CYS A 50 11.74 31.74 -13.38
CA CYS A 50 10.51 31.48 -12.65
C CYS A 50 10.69 31.72 -11.15
N LYS A 51 9.63 32.22 -10.51
CA LYS A 51 9.57 32.29 -9.04
C LYS A 51 9.61 30.90 -8.44
N TYR A 52 10.42 30.73 -7.40
CA TYR A 52 10.48 29.51 -6.61
C TYR A 52 9.11 29.27 -5.93
N PRO A 53 8.61 28.02 -5.90
CA PRO A 53 7.31 27.71 -5.30
C PRO A 53 7.31 28.04 -3.80
N SER A 54 6.20 28.58 -3.33
CA SER A 54 5.97 28.92 -1.92
C SER A 54 4.81 28.10 -1.37
N ILE A 55 4.79 27.92 -0.05
CA ILE A 55 3.76 27.13 0.63
C ILE A 55 2.42 27.89 0.55
N VAL A 56 1.38 27.18 0.14
CA VAL A 56 0.00 27.69 0.10
C VAL A 56 -0.79 27.00 1.21
N GLU A 57 -1.08 27.73 2.29
CA GLU A 57 -1.73 27.20 3.51
C GLU A 57 -3.13 26.59 3.27
N GLY A 58 -3.76 26.83 2.12
CA GLY A 58 -5.06 26.27 1.74
C GLY A 58 -5.02 24.93 0.99
N TRP A 59 -3.85 24.44 0.60
CA TRP A 59 -3.74 23.17 -0.15
C TRP A 59 -3.63 21.94 0.74
N ARG A 60 -3.30 22.13 2.02
CA ARG A 60 -3.17 21.03 2.97
C ARG A 60 -4.53 20.56 3.45
N ASN A 61 -4.86 19.30 3.20
CA ASN A 61 -6.12 18.71 3.63
C ASN A 61 -5.89 17.34 4.27
N LYS A 62 -5.83 17.33 5.61
CA LYS A 62 -5.59 16.12 6.40
C LYS A 62 -6.63 15.03 6.20
N ARG A 63 -7.87 15.39 5.88
CA ARG A 63 -8.94 14.41 5.64
C ARG A 63 -8.69 13.63 4.36
N VAL A 64 -8.36 14.35 3.28
CA VAL A 64 -8.03 13.72 1.98
C VAL A 64 -6.75 12.89 2.07
N GLU A 65 -5.75 13.37 2.82
CA GLU A 65 -4.53 12.60 3.13
C GLU A 65 -4.90 11.26 3.80
N TYR A 66 -5.75 11.29 4.83
CA TYR A 66 -6.22 10.09 5.53
C TYR A 66 -7.02 9.14 4.62
N ASP A 67 -7.98 9.67 3.85
CA ASP A 67 -8.81 8.87 2.95
C ASP A 67 -7.93 8.17 1.89
N MET A 68 -6.92 8.87 1.34
CA MET A 68 -6.00 8.31 0.36
C MET A 68 -5.03 7.29 0.97
N ASP A 69 -4.55 7.50 2.20
CA ASP A 69 -3.73 6.53 2.92
C ASP A 69 -4.49 5.22 3.16
N LEU A 70 -5.79 5.31 3.48
CA LEU A 70 -6.65 4.12 3.61
C LEU A 70 -6.78 3.37 2.28
N VAL A 71 -7.03 4.08 1.18
CA VAL A 71 -7.10 3.50 -0.16
C VAL A 71 -5.79 2.79 -0.52
N ASP A 72 -4.65 3.43 -0.32
CA ASP A 72 -3.33 2.84 -0.60
C ASP A 72 -3.04 1.61 0.29
N SER A 73 -3.41 1.68 1.58
CA SER A 73 -3.29 0.54 2.50
C SER A 73 -4.13 -0.67 2.05
N THR A 74 -5.25 -0.43 1.38
CA THR A 74 -6.15 -1.47 0.85
C THR A 74 -5.64 -2.02 -0.50
N VAL A 75 -5.13 -1.16 -1.37
CA VAL A 75 -4.64 -1.52 -2.72
C VAL A 75 -3.35 -2.35 -2.66
N LYS A 76 -2.40 -2.03 -1.78
CA LYS A 76 -1.14 -2.78 -1.63
C LYS A 76 -1.32 -4.29 -1.43
N PRO A 77 -2.11 -4.77 -0.45
CA PRO A 77 -2.35 -6.19 -0.23
C PRO A 77 -3.14 -6.81 -1.39
N LEU A 78 -4.12 -6.11 -1.96
CA LEU A 78 -4.85 -6.57 -3.15
C LEU A 78 -3.89 -6.84 -4.32
N ARG A 79 -3.01 -5.89 -4.62
CA ARG A 79 -2.01 -6.02 -5.68
C ARG A 79 -1.01 -7.12 -5.37
N SER A 80 -0.62 -7.29 -4.10
CA SER A 80 0.24 -8.38 -3.67
C SER A 80 -0.40 -9.74 -3.92
N LEU A 81 -1.70 -9.90 -3.66
CA LEU A 81 -2.43 -11.14 -3.92
C LEU A 81 -2.67 -11.37 -5.42
N ALA A 82 -3.00 -10.32 -6.17
CA ALA A 82 -3.25 -10.40 -7.60
C ALA A 82 -1.96 -10.68 -8.41
N ASN A 83 -0.81 -10.13 -7.98
CA ASN A 83 0.48 -10.36 -8.64
C ASN A 83 0.90 -11.83 -8.65
N GLU A 84 0.43 -12.64 -7.70
CA GLU A 84 0.71 -14.08 -7.70
C GLU A 84 -0.01 -14.81 -8.85
N ARG A 85 -1.04 -14.20 -9.46
CA ARG A 85 -1.95 -14.87 -10.40
C ARG A 85 -2.20 -14.17 -11.73
N CYS A 86 -1.69 -12.95 -11.94
CA CYS A 86 -1.69 -12.22 -13.22
C CYS A 86 -3.06 -12.05 -13.93
N GLU A 87 -4.18 -12.27 -13.25
CA GLU A 87 -5.53 -12.20 -13.82
C GLU A 87 -6.42 -11.22 -13.05
N ARG A 88 -7.41 -10.63 -13.74
CA ARG A 88 -8.39 -9.72 -13.10
C ARG A 88 -9.41 -10.53 -12.31
N GLN A 89 -9.35 -10.43 -11.00
CA GLN A 89 -10.20 -11.17 -10.07
C GLN A 89 -11.18 -10.25 -9.34
N ALA A 90 -12.27 -10.83 -8.84
CA ALA A 90 -13.20 -10.10 -7.99
C ALA A 90 -12.62 -10.03 -6.58
N ALA A 91 -12.79 -8.89 -5.92
CA ALA A 91 -12.37 -8.69 -4.55
C ALA A 91 -13.54 -8.29 -3.66
N PHE A 92 -13.46 -8.72 -2.42
CA PHE A 92 -14.37 -8.33 -1.36
C PHE A 92 -13.59 -7.65 -0.25
N VAL A 93 -14.13 -6.55 0.27
CA VAL A 93 -13.54 -5.84 1.40
C VAL A 93 -14.50 -5.93 2.56
N LEU A 94 -14.03 -6.52 3.66
CA LEU A 94 -14.77 -6.56 4.92
C LEU A 94 -14.40 -5.33 5.73
N CYS A 95 -15.41 -4.52 6.02
CA CYS A 95 -15.28 -3.37 6.91
C CYS A 95 -16.06 -3.64 8.19
N ARG A 96 -15.41 -3.43 9.35
CA ARG A 96 -16.08 -3.49 10.66
C ARG A 96 -16.76 -2.17 11.01
N ASP A 97 -16.17 -1.05 10.58
CA ASP A 97 -16.72 0.29 10.82
C ASP A 97 -17.43 0.86 9.59
N SER A 98 -18.49 1.61 9.84
CA SER A 98 -19.26 2.32 8.81
C SER A 98 -18.42 3.40 8.11
N GLU A 99 -17.53 4.09 8.83
CA GLU A 99 -16.71 5.17 8.25
C GLU A 99 -15.77 4.65 7.17
N PHE A 100 -15.09 3.52 7.43
CA PHE A 100 -14.22 2.87 6.43
C PHE A 100 -15.01 2.37 5.23
N ALA A 101 -16.22 1.83 5.45
CA ALA A 101 -17.08 1.38 4.37
C ALA A 101 -17.51 2.53 3.45
N GLU A 102 -17.80 3.71 4.01
CA GLU A 102 -18.13 4.91 3.24
C GLU A 102 -16.96 5.41 2.39
N ILE A 103 -15.75 5.48 2.96
CA ILE A 103 -14.55 5.95 2.25
C ILE A 103 -14.18 4.99 1.10
N ILE A 104 -14.24 3.68 1.35
CA ILE A 104 -13.93 2.68 0.32
C ILE A 104 -14.98 2.70 -0.79
N LYS A 105 -16.25 2.93 -0.44
CA LYS A 105 -17.32 3.06 -1.41
C LYS A 105 -17.19 4.34 -2.25
N SER A 106 -16.72 5.45 -1.67
CA SER A 106 -16.46 6.67 -2.45
C SER A 106 -15.29 6.53 -3.42
N HIS A 107 -14.31 5.67 -3.10
CA HIS A 107 -13.11 5.43 -3.91
C HIS A 107 -13.07 4.05 -4.59
N GLU A 108 -14.23 3.45 -4.85
CA GLU A 108 -14.34 2.10 -5.40
C GLU A 108 -13.64 1.96 -6.75
N LEU A 109 -13.82 2.95 -7.64
CA LEU A 109 -13.26 2.93 -8.99
C LEU A 109 -11.73 3.04 -8.96
N GLU A 110 -11.20 3.88 -8.08
CA GLU A 110 -9.76 4.05 -7.87
C GLU A 110 -9.14 2.75 -7.37
N ILE A 111 -9.78 2.06 -6.41
CA ILE A 111 -9.29 0.78 -5.89
C ILE A 111 -9.30 -0.29 -6.99
N ILE A 112 -10.39 -0.41 -7.75
CA ILE A 112 -10.50 -1.38 -8.86
C ILE A 112 -9.40 -1.17 -9.90
N THR A 113 -9.15 0.09 -10.28
CA THR A 113 -8.14 0.42 -11.29
C THR A 113 -6.71 0.22 -10.79
N LEU A 114 -6.40 0.67 -9.57
CA LEU A 114 -5.05 0.57 -8.99
C LEU A 114 -4.66 -0.87 -8.62
N ALA A 115 -5.62 -1.68 -8.19
CA ALA A 115 -5.40 -3.09 -7.87
C ALA A 115 -5.61 -4.05 -9.07
N ASN A 116 -6.03 -3.54 -10.24
CA ASN A 116 -6.33 -4.32 -11.45
C ASN A 116 -7.37 -5.44 -11.20
N LEU A 117 -8.50 -5.08 -10.60
CA LEU A 117 -9.59 -6.01 -10.25
C LEU A 117 -10.70 -6.01 -11.30
N SER A 118 -11.54 -7.04 -11.28
CA SER A 118 -12.76 -7.11 -12.11
C SER A 118 -13.97 -6.45 -11.43
N SER A 119 -14.10 -6.60 -10.12
CA SER A 119 -15.13 -5.95 -9.31
C SER A 119 -14.68 -5.83 -7.86
N LEU A 120 -15.20 -4.84 -7.15
CA LEU A 120 -15.03 -4.65 -5.70
C LEU A 120 -16.40 -4.71 -5.04
N ARG A 121 -16.54 -5.44 -3.94
CA ARG A 121 -17.76 -5.40 -3.13
C ARG A 121 -17.42 -5.21 -1.66
N VAL A 122 -18.12 -4.30 -1.00
CA VAL A 122 -17.98 -4.06 0.44
C VAL A 122 -18.95 -4.98 1.17
N ILE A 123 -18.43 -5.79 2.09
CA ILE A 123 -19.18 -6.77 2.90
C ILE A 123 -19.10 -6.35 4.37
N SER A 124 -20.15 -6.64 5.15
CA SER A 124 -20.21 -6.52 6.62
C SER A 124 -20.05 -7.89 7.29
N GLU A 125 -19.65 -7.93 8.56
CA GLU A 125 -19.28 -9.16 9.34
C GLU A 125 -20.23 -10.36 9.28
N ASN A 126 -21.47 -10.21 8.80
CA ASN A 126 -22.46 -11.28 8.75
C ASN A 126 -22.44 -12.14 7.47
N ASP A 127 -21.71 -11.75 6.41
CA ASP A 127 -21.59 -12.58 5.20
C ASP A 127 -20.31 -13.43 5.27
N VAL A 128 -20.53 -14.66 5.75
CA VAL A 128 -19.53 -15.68 6.05
C VAL A 128 -18.74 -16.08 4.81
N THR A 129 -17.41 -15.97 4.92
CA THR A 129 -16.35 -16.65 4.14
C THR A 129 -16.80 -17.30 2.84
N THR A 130 -16.63 -16.57 1.74
CA THR A 130 -16.63 -17.16 0.40
C THR A 130 -15.53 -18.23 0.34
N ALA A 131 -15.93 -19.51 0.32
CA ALA A 131 -15.02 -20.63 0.18
C ALA A 131 -14.20 -20.44 -1.12
N GLY A 132 -12.86 -20.47 -1.01
CA GLY A 132 -11.96 -20.24 -2.16
C GLY A 132 -11.42 -18.81 -2.29
N CYS A 133 -11.46 -17.98 -1.25
CA CYS A 133 -10.82 -16.65 -1.28
C CYS A 133 -9.44 -16.63 -0.60
N ALA A 134 -8.49 -15.90 -1.19
CA ALA A 134 -7.25 -15.51 -0.53
C ALA A 134 -7.54 -14.32 0.40
N VAL A 135 -7.00 -14.37 1.62
CA VAL A 135 -7.27 -13.36 2.66
C VAL A 135 -6.00 -12.60 3.02
N SER A 136 -6.11 -11.28 3.10
CA SER A 136 -5.10 -10.41 3.68
C SER A 136 -5.75 -9.49 4.71
N VAL A 137 -5.15 -9.41 5.89
CA VAL A 137 -5.57 -8.48 6.95
C VAL A 137 -4.76 -7.21 6.80
N VAL A 138 -5.44 -6.07 6.66
CA VAL A 138 -4.80 -4.76 6.50
C VAL A 138 -4.71 -4.07 7.85
N ASN A 139 -5.82 -4.02 8.57
CA ASN A 139 -5.96 -3.46 9.92
C ASN A 139 -6.90 -4.33 10.75
N GLU A 140 -7.03 -4.03 12.04
CA GLU A 140 -8.01 -4.68 12.91
C GLU A 140 -9.44 -4.56 12.37
N ASN A 141 -9.77 -3.46 11.68
CA ASN A 141 -11.13 -3.17 11.23
C ASN A 141 -11.33 -3.36 9.71
N LEU A 142 -10.27 -3.76 8.99
CA LEU A 142 -10.28 -3.89 7.53
C LEU A 142 -9.53 -5.14 7.08
N SER A 143 -10.25 -6.07 6.47
CA SER A 143 -9.69 -7.24 5.82
C SER A 143 -10.15 -7.34 4.37
N VAL A 144 -9.26 -7.83 3.52
CA VAL A 144 -9.49 -7.92 2.08
C VAL A 144 -9.41 -9.36 1.63
N TYR A 145 -10.34 -9.71 0.75
CA TYR A 145 -10.55 -11.03 0.20
C TYR A 145 -10.46 -10.94 -1.32
N LEU A 146 -9.81 -11.92 -1.92
CA LEU A 146 -9.65 -11.99 -3.36
C LEU A 146 -10.17 -13.36 -3.82
N GLU A 147 -11.13 -13.34 -4.74
CA GLU A 147 -11.80 -14.53 -5.25
C GLU A 147 -10.86 -15.28 -6.19
N LEU A 148 -10.53 -16.52 -5.84
CA LEU A 148 -9.74 -17.38 -6.69
C LEU A 148 -10.71 -17.99 -7.71
N GLN A 149 -10.59 -17.61 -8.98
CA GLN A 149 -11.41 -18.25 -10.02
C GLN A 149 -11.08 -19.74 -10.09
N GLY A 150 -12.01 -20.52 -9.57
CA GLY A 150 -12.11 -21.97 -9.65
C GLY A 150 -13.51 -22.30 -9.18
N SER A 151 -14.41 -22.61 -10.12
CA SER A 151 -15.78 -23.00 -9.81
C SER A 151 -15.82 -24.03 -8.68
N LEU A 152 -16.37 -23.67 -7.52
CA LEU A 152 -16.91 -24.64 -6.58
C LEU A 152 -18.29 -24.20 -6.10
N ARG A 153 -19.29 -24.56 -6.91
CA ARG A 153 -20.50 -25.15 -6.32
C ARG A 153 -20.07 -26.46 -5.64
N SER A 154 -19.97 -26.47 -4.31
CA SER A 154 -20.42 -27.62 -3.52
C SER A 154 -20.54 -27.27 -2.03
N ASN A 155 -21.76 -27.47 -1.54
CA ASN A 155 -22.14 -28.00 -0.23
C ASN A 155 -21.02 -28.39 0.76
N VAL A 156 -21.22 -27.91 1.99
CA VAL A 156 -20.63 -28.29 3.29
C VAL A 156 -19.83 -29.60 3.30
N SER A 157 -18.51 -29.48 3.54
CA SER A 157 -17.64 -30.31 4.40
C SER A 157 -16.23 -30.44 3.79
N SER A 158 -15.27 -29.68 4.32
CA SER A 158 -13.90 -30.14 4.66
C SER A 158 -13.04 -28.96 5.11
N SER A 159 -13.01 -28.78 6.44
CA SER A 159 -11.83 -28.56 7.28
C SER A 159 -10.52 -28.05 6.65
N SER A 160 -10.06 -26.91 7.18
CA SER A 160 -8.77 -26.78 7.85
C SER A 160 -7.47 -27.00 7.05
N LEU A 161 -7.24 -26.29 5.94
CA LEU A 161 -5.89 -26.27 5.35
C LEU A 161 -5.33 -24.92 4.85
N PHE A 162 -6.07 -23.81 4.94
CA PHE A 162 -5.52 -22.50 4.54
C PHE A 162 -5.23 -21.53 5.69
N LEU A 163 -5.71 -21.80 6.91
CA LEU A 163 -5.44 -20.95 8.08
C LEU A 163 -3.99 -21.07 8.60
N SER A 164 -3.26 -22.15 8.25
CA SER A 164 -1.88 -22.39 8.73
C SER A 164 -0.81 -21.59 7.97
N MET A 165 -1.06 -21.15 6.74
CA MET A 165 -0.06 -20.38 5.98
C MET A 165 0.00 -18.90 6.39
N SER A 166 -1.14 -18.28 6.72
CA SER A 166 -1.20 -16.87 7.10
C SER A 166 -0.70 -16.59 8.52
N LEU A 167 -0.87 -17.53 9.45
CA LEU A 167 -0.30 -17.40 10.81
C LEU A 167 1.25 -17.40 10.82
N SER A 168 1.91 -17.96 9.80
CA SER A 168 3.39 -18.01 9.74
C SER A 168 4.08 -16.69 9.42
N LYS A 169 3.38 -15.68 8.87
CA LYS A 169 3.98 -14.37 8.57
C LYS A 169 3.97 -13.40 9.75
N SER A 170 3.20 -13.68 10.80
CA SER A 170 3.11 -12.83 12.01
C SER A 170 4.18 -13.12 13.08
N SER A 171 4.97 -14.19 12.95
CA SER A 171 5.93 -14.65 13.97
C SER A 171 7.40 -14.32 13.70
N LYS A 172 7.72 -13.40 12.78
CA LYS A 172 9.11 -12.94 12.59
C LYS A 172 9.43 -11.78 13.54
N CYS A 173 9.41 -12.06 14.84
CA CYS A 173 10.26 -11.35 15.80
C CYS A 173 11.66 -11.94 15.72
N PRO A 174 12.75 -11.16 15.54
CA PRO A 174 14.09 -11.72 15.47
C PRO A 174 14.56 -12.22 16.83
N ARG A 175 14.60 -13.54 17.03
CA ARG A 175 15.35 -14.20 18.10
C ARG A 175 16.81 -14.39 17.66
N SER A 176 17.62 -13.35 17.82
CA SER A 176 19.10 -13.45 17.73
C SER A 176 19.77 -13.53 19.11
N ILE A 177 19.03 -13.88 20.16
CA ILE A 177 19.57 -13.99 21.52
C ILE A 177 18.93 -15.24 22.15
N LEU A 178 19.76 -16.19 22.61
CA LEU A 178 19.42 -17.47 23.29
C LEU A 178 19.29 -18.73 22.41
N SER A 179 20.40 -19.24 21.84
CA SER A 179 20.58 -20.71 21.68
C SER A 179 22.03 -21.20 21.42
N SER A 180 23.07 -20.42 21.72
CA SER A 180 24.45 -20.94 21.64
C SER A 180 25.00 -21.46 22.99
N TYR A 181 24.22 -21.32 24.07
CA TYR A 181 24.48 -21.99 25.35
C TYR A 181 23.61 -23.25 25.45
N SER A 182 24.08 -24.40 24.92
CA SER A 182 23.57 -25.71 25.37
C SER A 182 24.37 -26.95 24.92
N SER A 183 25.44 -26.87 24.11
CA SER A 183 26.03 -28.13 23.60
C SER A 183 27.54 -28.18 23.35
N LEU A 184 28.35 -27.31 23.97
CA LEU A 184 29.81 -27.48 24.02
C LEU A 184 30.36 -27.58 25.46
N LEU A 185 29.62 -28.30 26.31
CA LEU A 185 30.04 -28.66 27.68
C LEU A 185 30.13 -30.19 27.85
N ILE A 186 30.81 -30.87 26.92
CA ILE A 186 31.37 -32.22 27.12
C ILE A 186 32.69 -32.29 26.35
N LYS A 187 33.76 -31.72 26.91
CA LYS A 187 35.18 -32.12 26.75
C LYS A 187 36.10 -31.06 27.37
N SER A 188 36.33 -31.18 28.68
CA SER A 188 37.64 -31.03 29.36
C SER A 188 37.46 -30.69 30.86
N LEU A 189 37.63 -31.70 31.72
CA LEU A 189 38.30 -31.48 33.01
C LEU A 189 39.80 -31.30 32.71
N PRO A 190 40.55 -30.41 33.40
CA PRO A 190 40.94 -30.72 34.78
C PRO A 190 41.10 -29.54 35.77
N LEU A 191 40.92 -29.88 37.06
CA LEU A 191 41.72 -29.50 38.25
C LEU A 191 41.93 -28.02 38.70
N MET A 192 41.59 -27.83 39.99
CA MET A 192 42.30 -27.10 41.06
C MET A 192 41.88 -25.67 41.49
N ALA A 193 41.73 -25.57 42.84
CA ALA A 193 41.86 -24.43 43.77
C ALA A 193 40.74 -23.36 43.77
N VAL A 194 39.89 -23.18 44.79
CA VAL A 194 40.07 -22.85 46.24
C VAL A 194 40.47 -21.38 46.51
N SER A 195 39.72 -20.77 47.44
CA SER A 195 39.86 -19.49 48.19
C SER A 195 39.68 -18.18 47.40
N SER A 196 38.64 -17.38 47.63
CA SER A 196 38.38 -16.49 48.79
C SER A 196 39.48 -15.45 49.02
N THR A 197 39.28 -14.24 48.52
CA THR A 197 39.29 -12.93 49.21
C THR A 197 39.17 -11.83 48.17
#